data_AF-A0A354FKS6-F1
#
_entry.id   AF-A0A354FKS6-F1
#
_cell.length_a   1.000
_cell.length_b   1.000
_cell.length_c   1.000
_cell.angle_alpha   90.00
_cell.angle_beta   90.00
_cell.angle_gamma   90.00
#
_symmetry.space_group_name_H-M   'P 1'
#
loop_
_entity.id
_entity.type
_entity.pdbx_description
1 polymer ?
#
loop_
_entity_poly.entity_id
_entity_poly.type
_entity_poly.pdbx_seq_one_letter_code
_entity_poly.pdbx_strand_id
1 'polypeptide(L)' 'MAEAGFRPFRTLAVVGLGLIGGSFALDVKRLGLAQKIIGYDQN' A
#
# COMPACT_ATOMS: atom_id res chain seq x y z
N MET A 1 1.24 -27.85 10.62
CA MET A 1 2.05 -26.94 9.77
C MET A 1 1.27 -25.65 9.61
N ALA A 2 1.83 -24.50 10.00
CA ALA A 2 1.18 -23.22 9.71
C ALA A 2 1.47 -22.90 8.24
N GLU A 3 0.44 -22.75 7.41
CA GLU A 3 0.62 -22.20 6.06
C GLU A 3 1.23 -20.80 6.17
N ALA A 4 2.19 -20.50 5.31
CA ALA A 4 2.69 -19.14 5.14
C ALA A 4 1.64 -18.31 4.39
N GLY A 5 0.53 -18.01 5.06
CA GLY A 5 -0.51 -17.14 4.53
C GLY A 5 0.02 -15.72 4.32
N PHE A 6 -0.55 -15.00 3.35
CA PHE A 6 -0.24 -13.59 3.12
C PHE A 6 -0.46 -12.78 4.41
N ARG A 7 0.55 -12.00 4.81
CA ARG A 7 0.45 -11.07 5.93
C ARG A 7 0.42 -9.65 5.38
N PRO A 8 -0.71 -8.94 5.52
CA PRO A 8 -0.78 -7.53 5.14
C PRO A 8 0.33 -6.71 5.79
N PHE A 9 0.85 -5.73 5.07
CA PHE A 9 1.82 -4.80 5.62
C PHE A 9 1.16 -3.98 6.74
N ARG A 10 1.85 -3.78 7.87
CA ARG A 10 1.34 -2.87 8.91
C ARG A 10 1.32 -1.43 8.42
N THR A 11 2.35 -1.00 7.70
CA THR A 11 2.42 0.35 7.14
C THR A 11 3.17 0.31 5.82
N LEU A 12 2.60 0.94 4.80
CA LEU A 12 3.23 1.14 3.50
C LEU A 12 3.39 2.65 3.26
N ALA A 13 4.59 3.08 2.87
CA ALA A 13 4.83 4.43 2.39
C ALA A 13 4.97 4.42 0.86
N VAL A 14 4.31 5.36 0.18
CA VAL A 14 4.39 5.56 -1.27
C VAL A 14 4.90 6.96 -1.52
N VAL A 15 6.08 7.06 -2.16
CA VAL A 15 6.74 8.32 -2.51
C VAL A 15 6.57 8.54 -4.02
N GLY A 16 5.91 9.63 -4.39
CA GLY A 16 5.42 9.92 -5.74
C GLY A 16 3.98 9.42 -5.91
N LEU A 17 3.02 10.35 -5.96
CA LEU A 17 1.57 10.10 -6.05
C LEU A 17 0.97 10.56 -7.39
N GLY A 18 1.76 10.50 -8.46
CA GLY A 18 1.24 10.62 -9.83
C GLY A 18 0.32 9.45 -10.21
N LEU A 19 -0.03 9.33 -11.49
CA LEU A 19 -0.99 8.31 -11.98
C LEU A 19 -0.66 6.89 -11.51
N ILE A 20 0.63 6.52 -11.48
CA ILE A 20 1.07 5.18 -11.06
C ILE A 20 1.04 5.04 -9.54
N GLY A 21 1.72 5.91 -8.80
CA GLY A 21 1.81 5.78 -7.33
C GLY A 21 0.45 5.95 -6.64
N GLY A 22 -0.40 6.84 -7.16
CA GLY A 22 -1.76 7.02 -6.68
C GLY A 22 -2.66 5.81 -6.94
N SER A 23 -2.65 5.26 -8.16
CA SER A 23 -3.45 4.06 -8.48
C SER A 23 -2.96 2.83 -7.69
N PHE A 24 -1.65 2.66 -7.54
CA PHE A 24 -1.06 1.63 -6.69
C PHE A 24 -1.51 1.75 -5.23
N ALA A 25 -1.41 2.94 -4.63
CA ALA A 25 -1.84 3.17 -3.25
C ALA A 25 -3.34 2.88 -3.06
N LEU A 26 -4.16 3.23 -4.06
CA LEU A 26 -5.60 2.93 -4.05
C LEU A 26 -5.87 1.43 -4.08
N ASP A 27 -5.19 0.68 -4.94
CA ASP A 27 -5.41 -0.76 -5.04
C ASP A 27 -4.89 -1.51 -3.81
N VAL A 28 -3.76 -1.09 -3.21
CA VAL A 28 -3.30 -1.60 -1.91
C VAL A 28 -4.37 -1.42 -0.83
N LYS A 29 -5.02 -0.25 -0.81
CA LYS A 29 -6.13 0.04 0.13
C LYS A 29 -7.34 -0.86 -0.15
N ARG A 30 -7.77 -0.96 -1.43
CA ARG A 30 -8.95 -1.73 -1.84
C ARG A 30 -8.81 -3.22 -1.54
N LEU A 31 -7.62 -3.77 -1.75
CA LEU A 31 -7.30 -5.18 -1.53
C LEU A 31 -6.95 -5.49 -0.07
N GLY A 32 -6.94 -4.50 0.83
CA GLY A 32 -6.61 -4.70 2.24
C GLY A 32 -5.16 -5.15 2.48
N LEU A 33 -4.25 -4.83 1.56
CA LEU A 33 -2.86 -5.30 1.60
C LEU A 33 -2.01 -4.54 2.62
N ALA A 34 -2.48 -3.39 3.10
CA ALA A 34 -1.84 -2.63 4.16
C ALA A 34 -2.85 -2.09 5.17
N GLN A 35 -2.48 -2.07 6.45
CA GLN A 35 -3.31 -1.49 7.52
C GLN A 35 -3.25 0.04 7.54
N LYS A 36 -2.10 0.60 7.14
CA LYS A 36 -1.86 2.04 7.03
C LYS A 36 -1.09 2.34 5.76
N ILE A 37 -1.50 3.38 5.05
CA ILE A 37 -0.81 3.88 3.87
C ILE A 37 -0.43 5.34 4.13
N ILE A 38 0.83 5.69 3.88
CA ILE A 38 1.36 7.04 3.95
C ILE A 38 1.74 7.43 2.52
N GLY A 39 1.08 8.43 1.96
CA GLY A 39 1.46 9.00 0.68
C GLY A 39 2.30 10.26 0.87
N TYR A 40 3.34 10.41 0.05
CA TYR A 40 4.12 11.64 -0.05
C TYR A 40 4.33 12.00 -1.52
N ASP A 41 4.05 13.24 -1.86
CA ASP A 41 4.41 13.86 -3.14
C ASP A 41 4.95 15.26 -2.86
N GLN A 42 5.78 15.78 -3.77
CA GLN A 42 6.42 17.09 -3.62
C GLN A 42 5.71 18.19 -4.45
N ASN A 43 4.75 17.83 -5.32
CA ASN A 43 3.95 18.79 -6.07
C ASN A 43 2.90 19.52 -5.22
#